data_AF-A0A8J3CS23-F1
#
_entry.id   AF-A0A8J3CS23-F1
#
_cell.length_a   1.000
_cell.length_b   1.000
_cell.length_c   1.000
_cell.angle_alpha   90.00
_cell.angle_beta   90.00
_cell.angle_gamma   90.00
#
_symmetry.space_group_name_H-M   'P 1'
#
loop_
_entity.id
_entity.type
_entity.pdbx_description
1 polymer ?
#
loop_
_entity_poly.entity_id
_entity_poly.type
_entity_poly.pdbx_seq_one_letter_code
_entity_poly.pdbx_strand_id
1 'polypeptide(L)' 'MNMFFQKNGEAQLHYGSSDFTILEGGGYVICATTGEQIPLEELRYWNDDRQEAYKDADAALKAFQKAGEV' A
#
# COMPACT_ATOMS: atom_id res chain seq x y z
N MET A 1 22.68 -18.91 2.59
CA MET A 1 21.82 -18.29 3.62
C MET A 1 21.29 -17.00 3.03
N ASN A 2 20.05 -16.95 2.54
CA ASN A 2 19.51 -15.77 1.86
C ASN A 2 19.26 -14.64 2.86
N MET A 3 20.22 -13.71 2.95
CA MET A 3 20.18 -12.49 3.76
C MET A 3 19.53 -11.30 3.03
N PHE A 4 18.58 -11.54 2.12
CA PHE A 4 18.05 -10.50 1.21
C PHE A 4 16.71 -9.91 1.64
N PHE A 5 16.44 -9.75 2.93
CA PHE A 5 15.42 -8.79 3.38
C PHE A 5 15.97 -7.38 3.15
N GLN A 6 16.04 -6.98 1.88
CA GLN A 6 16.51 -5.67 1.50
C GLN A 6 15.50 -4.66 2.03
N LYS A 7 15.90 -3.93 3.08
CA LYS A 7 15.16 -2.79 3.64
C LYS A 7 14.83 -1.68 2.62
N ASN A 8 15.23 -1.82 1.36
CA ASN A 8 15.03 -0.88 0.26
C ASN A 8 14.20 -1.48 -0.89
N GLY A 9 13.52 -2.61 -0.70
CA GLY A 9 12.64 -3.21 -1.71
C GLY A 9 11.19 -2.76 -1.60
N GLU A 10 10.43 -2.92 -2.69
CA GLU A 10 8.97 -2.86 -2.65
C GLU A 10 8.45 -4.04 -1.83
N ALA A 11 7.68 -3.76 -0.77
CA ALA A 11 7.01 -4.77 0.01
C ALA A 11 5.73 -5.18 -0.70
N GLN A 12 5.47 -6.48 -0.79
CA GLN A 12 4.13 -6.94 -1.13
C GLN A 12 3.34 -7.14 0.16
N LEU A 13 2.25 -6.39 0.27
CA LEU A 13 1.31 -6.51 1.37
C LEU A 13 0.01 -7.10 0.83
N HIS A 14 -0.60 -7.96 1.65
CA HIS A 14 -2.00 -8.32 1.52
C HIS A 14 -2.81 -7.43 2.43
N TYR A 15 -3.71 -6.64 1.87
CA TYR A 15 -4.52 -5.70 2.62
C TYR A 15 -5.78 -6.40 3.12
N GLY A 16 -5.93 -6.52 4.44
CA GLY A 16 -7.17 -6.95 5.07
C GLY A 16 -8.01 -5.74 5.49
N SER A 17 -9.23 -6.02 5.92
CA SER A 17 -10.22 -4.98 6.26
C SER A 17 -9.88 -4.19 7.54
N SER A 18 -8.88 -4.64 8.32
CA SER A 18 -8.44 -3.97 9.56
C SER A 18 -6.93 -4.05 9.80
N ASP A 19 -6.26 -5.01 9.17
CA ASP A 19 -4.83 -5.22 9.25
C ASP A 19 -4.27 -5.58 7.86
N PHE A 20 -2.96 -5.56 7.70
CA PHE A 20 -2.30 -6.02 6.49
C PHE A 20 -1.23 -7.05 6.83
N THR A 21 -1.05 -8.02 5.94
CA THR A 21 -0.04 -9.07 6.07
C THR A 21 1.09 -8.81 5.08
N ILE A 22 2.34 -8.81 5.56
CA ILE A 22 3.51 -8.69 4.70
C ILE A 22 3.76 -10.05 4.03
N LEU A 23 3.55 -10.13 2.72
CA LEU A 23 3.84 -11.31 1.90
C LEU A 23 5.32 -11.34 1.52
N GLU A 24 5.84 -10.23 0.98
CA GLU A 24 7.26 -10.06 0.68
C GLU A 24 7.87 -8.92 1.49
N GLY A 25 9.02 -9.19 2.10
CA GLY A 25 9.71 -8.23 2.94
C GLY A 25 10.33 -7.09 2.13
N GLY A 26 9.81 -5.88 2.32
CA GLY A 26 10.34 -4.64 1.75
C GLY A 26 10.26 -3.47 2.73
N GLY A 27 10.68 -2.29 2.30
CA GLY A 27 10.69 -1.07 3.10
C GLY A 27 9.56 -0.09 2.77
N TYR A 28 8.98 -0.19 1.58
CA TYR A 28 7.94 0.72 1.10
C TYR A 28 6.94 -0.02 0.21
N VAL A 29 5.73 0.52 0.05
CA VAL A 29 4.75 0.15 -0.97
C VAL A 29 4.56 1.29 -1.96
N ILE A 30 3.99 1.02 -3.12
CA ILE A 30 3.69 2.06 -4.11
C ILE A 30 2.23 2.48 -4.00
N CYS A 31 1.99 3.79 -3.98
CA CYS A 31 0.66 4.35 -4.04
C CYS A 31 0.00 4.03 -5.38
N ALA A 32 -1.15 3.35 -5.38
CA ALA A 32 -1.85 3.01 -6.63
C ALA A 32 -2.37 4.25 -7.38
N THR A 33 -2.61 5.35 -6.68
CA THR A 33 -3.16 6.59 -7.28
C THR A 33 -2.07 7.50 -7.84
N THR A 34 -0.96 7.66 -7.11
CA THR A 34 0.10 8.63 -7.46
C THR A 34 1.39 7.98 -7.95
N GLY A 35 1.59 6.68 -7.73
CA GLY A 35 2.86 5.99 -8.01
C GLY A 35 4.00 6.32 -7.05
N GLU A 36 3.70 7.00 -5.94
CA GLU A 36 4.70 7.45 -4.96
C GLU A 36 5.05 6.33 -3.97
N GLN A 37 6.29 6.33 -3.47
CA GLN A 37 6.75 5.35 -2.48
C GLN A 37 6.23 5.73 -1.09
N ILE A 38 5.54 4.80 -0.44
CA ILE A 38 4.97 4.95 0.91
C ILE A 38 5.74 4.02 1.83
N PRO A 39 6.51 4.55 2.80
CA PRO A 39 7.13 3.73 3.83
C PRO A 39 6.07 2.92 4.58
N LEU A 40 6.36 1.66 4.91
CA LEU A 40 5.42 0.81 5.64
C LEU A 40 4.97 1.41 6.98
N GLU A 41 5.82 2.23 7.59
CA GLU A 41 5.52 2.97 8.83
C GLU A 41 4.54 4.14 8.64
N GLU A 42 4.42 4.68 7.43
CA GLU A 42 3.51 5.78 7.08
C GLU A 42 2.23 5.29 6.41
N LEU A 43 2.15 4.01 6.06
CA LEU A 43 0.97 3.39 5.45
C LEU A 43 -0.21 3.38 6.43
N ARG A 44 -1.14 4.32 6.25
CA ARG A 44 -2.36 4.46 7.05
C ARG A 44 -3.65 4.28 6.26
N TYR A 45 -3.58 4.40 4.93
CA TYR A 45 -4.73 4.36 4.06
C TYR A 45 -4.53 3.26 3.01
N TRP A 46 -5.44 2.30 2.99
CA TRP A 46 -5.46 1.23 2.01
C TRP A 46 -6.90 0.77 1.75
N ASN A 47 -7.10 -0.01 0.70
CA ASN A 47 -8.38 -0.63 0.37
C ASN A 47 -8.18 -2.14 0.21
N ASP A 48 -8.96 -2.94 0.95
CA ASP A 48 -8.89 -4.40 0.95
C ASP A 48 -9.57 -5.03 -0.28
N ASP A 49 -10.66 -4.43 -0.77
CA ASP A 49 -11.33 -4.90 -2.00
C ASP A 49 -10.41 -4.74 -3.22
N ARG A 50 -9.71 -3.59 -3.28
CA ARG A 50 -8.86 -3.24 -4.43
C ARG A 50 -7.40 -3.68 -4.27
N GLN A 51 -6.99 -4.07 -3.08
CA GLN A 51 -5.58 -4.36 -2.73
C GLN A 51 -4.63 -3.20 -3.09
N GLU A 52 -5.06 -1.97 -2.81
CA GLU A 52 -4.33 -0.76 -3.16
C GLU A 52 -3.93 0.02 -1.90
N ALA A 53 -2.67 0.45 -1.84
CA ALA A 53 -2.20 1.42 -0.85
C ALA A 53 -2.34 2.86 -1.34
N TYR A 54 -2.61 3.76 -0.41
CA TYR A 54 -2.68 5.20 -0.65
C TYR A 54 -1.81 5.94 0.35
N LYS A 55 -1.10 6.96 -0.15
CA LYS A 55 -0.17 7.74 0.68
C LYS A 55 -0.88 8.64 1.69
N ASP A 56 -2.06 9.14 1.32
CA ASP A 56 -2.83 10.09 2.11
C ASP A 56 -4.33 9.96 1.78
N ALA A 57 -5.15 10.64 2.59
CA ALA A 57 -6.59 10.66 2.44
C ALA A 57 -7.04 11.26 1.08
N ASP A 58 -6.26 12.17 0.49
CA ASP A 58 -6.57 12.76 -0.83
C ASP A 58 -6.38 11.72 -1.94
N ALA A 59 -5.30 10.94 -1.89
CA ALA A 59 -5.07 9.82 -2.80
C ALA A 59 -6.17 8.75 -2.67
N ALA A 60 -6.54 8.38 -1.44
CA ALA A 60 -7.64 7.44 -1.20
C ALA A 60 -8.96 7.98 -1.78
N LEU A 61 -9.30 9.24 -1.47
CA LEU A 61 -10.52 9.87 -1.97
C LEU A 61 -10.55 9.92 -3.51
N LYS A 62 -9.44 10.27 -4.16
CA LYS A 62 -9.33 10.23 -5.63
C LYS A 62 -9.56 8.83 -6.19
N ALA A 63 -9.04 7.80 -5.51
CA ALA A 63 -9.28 6.41 -5.91
C ALA A 63 -10.76 6.03 -5.78
N PHE A 64 -11.42 6.40 -4.68
CA PHE A 64 -12.85 6.21 -4.46
C PHE A 64 -13.70 6.95 -5.52
N GLN A 65 -13.39 8.21 -5.78
CA GLN A 65 -14.06 9.01 -6.81
C GLN A 65 -13.90 8.40 -8.21
N LYS A 66 -12.71 7.87 -8.53
CA LYS A 66 -12.48 7.15 -9.79
C LYS A 66 -13.26 5.85 -9.88
N ALA A 67 -13.47 5.15 -8.76
CA ALA A 67 -14.22 3.89 -8.72
C ALA A 67 -15.72 4.09 -8.98
N GLY A 68 -16.23 5.31 -8.82
CA GLY A 68 -17.59 5.67 -9.25
C GLY A 68 -18.70 5.09 -8.38
N GLU A 69 -18.44 4.87 -7.08
CA GLU A 69 -19.52 4.76 -6.11
C GLU A 69 -20.05 6.17 -5.81
N VAL A 70 -21.14 6.51 -6.49
CA VAL A 70 -21.99 7.70 -6.28
C VAL A 70 -23.28 7.32 -5.58
#